data_AF-A0A933JD18-F1
#
_entry.id   AF-A0A933JD18-F1
#
_cell.length_a   1.000
_cell.length_b   1.000
_cell.length_c   1.000
_cell.angle_alpha   90.00
_cell.angle_beta   90.00
_cell.angle_gamma   90.00
#
_symmetry.space_group_name_H-M   'P 1'
#
loop_
_entity.id
_entity.type
_entity.pdbx_description
1 polymer ?
#
loop_
_entity_poly.entity_id
_entity_poly.type
_entity_poly.pdbx_seq_one_letter_code
_entity_poly.pdbx_strand_id
1 'polypeptide(L)'
;MKKWVILVLVLLGCLLLAMQYLMNKKAPGPVPPGTTAQGEPTGVPLPPSATGYGMPEMPLPPPADTLGDPNQLNLPDVVTAYKGACDGGSLAEMKATHNRYWGLRAKETPFNPDDTKKMYGFVADYIGCVAVARESPVLCNTLPPAKPPEKPEAAGRPEQQPPPMEKDGLRPNCRRKVNSVMFIAYVAGKSKNSDACRAVLAGWKPEILAKVSETEFCAAAAKGMDAVNDYMQKAVGKKKKKIVKKDERARQRFSSSESACEGNAECLNGVRLYNAIKSGDSSRCPPLLPRKEQGGKSPAGATKGADSFCEAAITKSAQSCEPIIKEMSKFYCAAMEKTKKKTGGFIGMSKAEIDNAIAQKKLQIAEEDRRRKESDKIGIEVNQNVRKILKKE
;
A
#
# COMPACT_ATOMS: atom_id res chain seq x y z
N MET A 1 55.28 -18.49 9.58
CA MET A 1 53.88 -18.98 9.64
C MET A 1 52.84 -18.09 8.93
N LYS A 2 53.00 -16.75 8.83
CA LYS A 2 51.99 -15.88 8.18
C LYS A 2 51.87 -15.97 6.65
N LYS A 3 52.92 -16.39 5.93
CA LYS A 3 52.90 -16.49 4.45
C LYS A 3 52.09 -17.69 3.93
N TRP A 4 52.00 -18.77 4.71
CA TRP A 4 51.21 -19.96 4.34
C TRP A 4 49.70 -19.72 4.44
N VAL A 5 49.25 -18.92 5.40
CA VAL A 5 47.81 -18.60 5.58
C VAL A 5 47.26 -17.80 4.39
N ILE A 6 48.05 -16.86 3.85
CA ILE A 6 47.66 -16.07 2.67
C ILE A 6 47.57 -16.97 1.43
N LEU A 7 48.52 -17.90 1.26
CA LEU A 7 48.52 -18.81 0.13
C LEU A 7 47.30 -19.74 0.16
N VAL A 8 46.92 -20.25 1.34
CA VAL A 8 45.70 -21.05 1.52
C VAL A 8 44.44 -20.25 1.22
N LEU A 9 44.35 -18.99 1.66
CA LEU A 9 43.19 -18.12 1.37
C LEU A 9 43.04 -17.79 -0.12
N VAL A 10 44.15 -17.54 -0.83
CA VAL A 10 44.12 -17.30 -2.28
C VAL A 10 43.68 -18.56 -3.02
N LEU A 11 44.17 -19.74 -2.62
CA LEU A 11 43.82 -21.01 -3.24
C LEU A 11 42.33 -21.35 -3.00
N LEU A 12 41.79 -21.03 -1.81
CA LEU A 12 40.37 -21.20 -1.50
C LEU A 12 39.48 -20.26 -2.33
N GLY A 13 39.93 -19.01 -2.53
CA GLY A 13 39.22 -18.04 -3.37
C GLY A 13 39.15 -18.44 -4.84
N CYS A 14 40.27 -18.96 -5.39
CA CYS A 14 40.29 -19.50 -6.75
C CYS A 14 39.36 -20.72 -6.91
N LEU A 15 39.27 -21.59 -5.90
CA LEU A 15 38.40 -22.76 -5.93
C LEU A 15 36.91 -22.37 -5.95
N LEU A 16 36.51 -21.35 -5.18
CA LEU A 16 35.14 -20.84 -5.15
C LEU A 16 34.73 -20.20 -6.49
N LEU A 17 35.64 -19.43 -7.12
CA LEU A 17 35.40 -18.86 -8.44
C LEU A 17 35.26 -19.94 -9.53
N ALA A 18 36.08 -20.99 -9.48
CA ALA A 18 35.99 -22.11 -10.40
C ALA A 18 34.67 -22.90 -10.25
N MET A 19 34.19 -23.09 -9.01
CA MET A 19 32.88 -23.71 -8.76
C MET A 19 31.72 -22.87 -9.31
N GLN A 20 31.71 -21.55 -9.06
CA GLN A 20 30.67 -20.67 -9.59
C GLN A 20 30.64 -20.67 -11.13
N TYR A 21 31.81 -20.68 -11.76
CA TYR A 21 31.92 -20.76 -13.22
C TYR A 21 31.37 -22.09 -13.78
N LEU A 22 31.62 -23.21 -13.10
CA LEU A 22 31.10 -24.52 -13.51
C LEU A 22 29.59 -24.67 -13.27
N MET A 23 29.04 -24.05 -12.22
CA MET A 23 27.59 -24.04 -11.99
C MET A 23 26.85 -23.20 -13.04
N ASN A 24 27.39 -22.05 -13.44
CA ASN A 24 26.79 -21.23 -14.49
C ASN A 24 26.88 -21.89 -15.89
N LYS A 25 27.84 -22.76 -16.14
CA LYS A 25 27.94 -23.51 -17.41
C LYS A 25 26.95 -24.68 -17.53
N LYS A 26 26.34 -25.12 -16.42
CA LYS A 26 25.39 -26.25 -16.40
C LYS A 26 23.92 -25.84 -16.26
N ALA A 27 23.61 -24.55 -16.30
CA ALA A 27 22.22 -24.10 -16.38
C ALA A 27 21.63 -24.57 -17.74
N PRO A 28 20.53 -25.34 -17.76
CA PRO A 28 19.87 -25.75 -18.99
C PRO A 28 19.38 -24.52 -19.75
N GLY A 29 19.60 -24.52 -21.07
CA GLY A 29 19.20 -23.45 -21.97
C GLY A 29 17.68 -23.18 -21.95
N PRO A 30 17.25 -22.06 -22.55
CA PRO A 30 15.86 -21.62 -22.52
C PRO A 30 14.94 -22.65 -23.17
N VAL A 31 13.88 -23.01 -22.45
CA VAL A 31 12.77 -23.83 -22.93
C VAL A 31 12.07 -23.09 -24.07
N PRO A 32 11.74 -23.74 -25.21
CA PRO A 32 11.10 -23.07 -26.34
C PRO A 32 9.67 -22.64 -25.98
N PRO A 33 9.22 -21.45 -26.44
CA PRO A 33 7.86 -20.99 -26.22
C PRO A 33 6.89 -21.84 -27.07
N GLY A 34 5.85 -22.34 -26.41
CA GLY A 34 4.74 -23.02 -27.05
C GLY A 34 4.03 -22.13 -28.07
N THR A 35 3.74 -22.73 -29.20
CA THR A 35 2.92 -22.25 -30.32
C THR A 35 1.55 -21.76 -29.89
N THR A 36 1.28 -20.48 -30.08
CA THR A 36 -0.04 -19.95 -30.48
C THR A 36 0.09 -19.32 -31.85
N ALA A 37 -0.63 -19.89 -32.82
CA ALA A 37 -0.73 -19.36 -34.17
C ALA A 37 -1.67 -18.15 -34.18
N GLN A 38 -1.17 -17.00 -34.63
CA GLN A 38 -1.95 -15.96 -35.32
C GLN A 38 -0.97 -15.04 -36.07
N GLY A 39 -1.29 -14.76 -37.33
CA GLY A 39 -0.35 -14.29 -38.36
C GLY A 39 0.12 -12.84 -38.29
N GLU A 40 1.25 -12.61 -38.99
CA GLU A 40 1.80 -11.44 -39.71
C GLU A 40 1.37 -9.98 -39.37
N PRO A 41 2.24 -8.95 -39.60
CA PRO A 41 3.29 -8.91 -40.61
C PRO A 41 4.68 -8.44 -40.15
N THR A 42 5.63 -8.81 -41.01
CA THR A 42 7.04 -8.46 -41.07
C THR A 42 7.27 -6.95 -41.07
N GLY A 43 7.63 -6.40 -39.90
CA GLY A 43 8.10 -5.02 -39.73
C GLY A 43 9.56 -5.01 -39.29
N VAL A 44 10.38 -4.18 -39.95
CA VAL A 44 11.80 -3.97 -39.65
C VAL A 44 12.00 -3.67 -38.14
N PRO A 45 12.95 -4.33 -37.44
CA PRO A 45 13.18 -4.06 -36.03
C PRO A 45 13.71 -2.64 -35.85
N LEU A 46 12.93 -1.80 -35.18
CA LEU A 46 13.37 -0.47 -34.74
C LEU A 46 14.40 -0.62 -33.60
N PRO A 47 15.35 0.33 -33.48
CA PRO A 47 16.36 0.32 -32.43
C PRO A 47 15.74 0.29 -31.02
N PRO A 48 16.42 -0.32 -30.03
CA PRO A 48 15.89 -0.60 -28.69
C PRO A 48 15.43 0.62 -27.89
N SER A 49 15.72 1.83 -28.35
CA SER A 49 15.25 3.09 -27.79
C SER A 49 13.82 3.48 -28.19
N ALA A 50 13.17 2.77 -29.13
CA ALA A 50 11.81 3.08 -29.60
C ALA A 50 10.70 2.16 -29.05
N THR A 51 11.05 1.06 -28.36
CA THR A 51 10.11 0.03 -27.86
C THR A 51 9.92 0.02 -26.33
N GLY A 52 10.38 1.06 -25.63
CA GLY A 52 10.47 1.09 -24.16
C GLY A 52 9.22 1.53 -23.37
N TYR A 53 8.03 1.62 -23.96
CA TYR A 53 6.78 1.88 -23.22
C TYR A 53 5.74 0.77 -23.43
N GLY A 54 6.17 -0.46 -23.72
CA GLY A 54 5.35 -1.62 -23.43
C GLY A 54 5.17 -1.69 -21.91
N MET A 55 4.01 -1.28 -21.39
CA MET A 55 3.66 -1.58 -20.01
C MET A 55 3.92 -3.07 -19.78
N PRO A 56 4.71 -3.46 -18.77
CA PRO A 56 4.76 -4.87 -18.41
C PRO A 56 3.32 -5.33 -18.19
N GLU A 57 2.94 -6.39 -18.89
CA GLU A 57 1.63 -7.02 -18.79
C GLU A 57 1.47 -7.46 -17.34
N MET A 58 0.89 -6.58 -16.51
CA MET A 58 0.75 -6.83 -15.09
C MET A 58 -0.28 -7.96 -14.93
N PRO A 59 -0.01 -8.94 -14.06
CA PRO A 59 -0.85 -10.11 -13.92
C PRO A 59 -2.31 -9.71 -13.75
N LEU A 60 -3.18 -10.42 -14.47
CA LEU A 60 -4.63 -10.33 -14.36
C LEU A 60 -5.03 -10.33 -12.87
N PRO A 61 -6.10 -9.59 -12.49
CA PRO A 61 -6.59 -9.64 -11.12
C PRO A 61 -6.77 -11.11 -10.71
N PRO A 62 -6.34 -11.50 -9.51
CA PRO A 62 -6.37 -12.89 -9.11
C PRO A 62 -7.83 -13.40 -9.11
N PRO A 63 -8.06 -14.70 -9.36
CA PRO A 63 -9.40 -15.27 -9.53
C PRO A 63 -10.31 -14.92 -8.34
N ALA A 64 -11.62 -14.79 -8.60
CA ALA A 64 -12.66 -14.39 -7.63
C ALA A 64 -12.60 -15.15 -6.29
N ASP A 65 -12.11 -16.40 -6.30
CA ASP A 65 -12.00 -17.25 -5.12
C ASP A 65 -10.86 -16.85 -4.16
N THR A 66 -9.93 -15.99 -4.59
CA THR A 66 -8.90 -15.37 -3.74
C THR A 66 -9.24 -13.94 -3.34
N LEU A 67 -10.32 -13.37 -3.90
CA LEU A 67 -10.75 -12.01 -3.62
C LEU A 67 -11.48 -11.96 -2.28
N GLY A 68 -10.78 -11.45 -1.27
CA GLY A 68 -11.38 -11.17 0.02
C GLY A 68 -11.27 -12.27 1.05
N ASP A 69 -10.39 -13.27 0.86
CA ASP A 69 -9.81 -13.97 2.00
C ASP A 69 -9.27 -12.87 2.94
N PRO A 70 -9.73 -12.74 4.20
CA PRO A 70 -9.35 -11.67 5.16
C PRO A 70 -7.85 -11.69 5.53
N ASN A 71 -7.08 -12.37 4.72
CA ASN A 71 -6.09 -13.32 5.02
C ASN A 71 -5.15 -13.36 3.74
N GLN A 72 -5.51 -12.87 2.57
CA GLN A 72 -4.49 -12.62 1.54
C GLN A 72 -4.63 -11.19 1.04
N LEU A 73 -3.73 -10.33 1.51
CA LEU A 73 -3.62 -8.96 1.02
C LEU A 73 -2.72 -8.96 -0.21
N ASN A 74 -3.31 -9.25 -1.36
CA ASN A 74 -2.61 -9.14 -2.64
C ASN A 74 -2.54 -7.67 -3.05
N LEU A 75 -1.52 -6.93 -2.57
CA LEU A 75 -1.29 -5.58 -3.09
C LEU A 75 -0.76 -5.71 -4.51
N PRO A 76 -1.29 -4.97 -5.48
CA PRO A 76 -0.75 -4.97 -6.83
C PRO A 76 0.72 -4.53 -6.79
N ASP A 77 1.59 -5.34 -7.39
CA ASP A 77 2.96 -4.92 -7.66
C ASP A 77 2.90 -3.87 -8.76
N VAL A 78 3.24 -2.64 -8.37
CA VAL A 78 3.60 -1.63 -9.35
C VAL A 78 5.11 -1.73 -9.45
N VAL A 79 5.61 -1.87 -10.68
CA VAL A 79 7.04 -1.81 -10.96
C VAL A 79 7.51 -0.39 -10.64
N THR A 80 7.84 -0.15 -9.37
CA THR A 80 8.46 1.10 -8.93
C THR A 80 9.94 0.82 -8.69
N ALA A 81 10.82 1.63 -9.28
CA ALA A 81 12.24 1.62 -8.95
C ALA A 81 12.54 2.16 -7.53
N TYR A 82 11.50 2.45 -6.75
CA TYR A 82 11.62 3.04 -5.42
C TYR A 82 12.15 2.04 -4.39
N LYS A 83 13.36 2.29 -3.90
CA LYS A 83 14.08 1.43 -2.95
C LYS A 83 13.58 1.47 -1.51
N GLY A 84 12.65 2.37 -1.16
CA GLY A 84 12.26 2.60 0.24
C GLY A 84 13.02 3.74 0.91
N ALA A 85 12.52 4.22 2.04
CA ALA A 85 13.12 5.28 2.85
C ALA A 85 14.11 4.75 3.91
N CYS A 86 14.16 3.44 4.12
CA CYS A 86 15.06 2.70 4.99
C CYS A 86 15.18 1.27 4.47
N ASP A 87 16.13 0.50 5.01
CA ASP A 87 16.22 -0.94 4.77
C ASP A 87 14.91 -1.63 5.20
N GLY A 88 14.30 -2.38 4.31
CA GLY A 88 12.98 -2.98 4.53
C GLY A 88 11.80 -2.06 4.24
N GLY A 89 12.05 -0.81 3.82
CA GLY A 89 11.04 0.21 3.61
C GLY A 89 10.44 0.24 2.21
N SER A 90 10.89 -0.58 1.26
CA SER A 90 10.23 -0.71 -0.04
C SER A 90 8.89 -1.44 0.07
N LEU A 91 7.98 -1.25 -0.88
CA LEU A 91 6.68 -1.96 -0.84
C LEU A 91 6.86 -3.48 -0.82
N ALA A 92 7.81 -4.00 -1.60
CA ALA A 92 8.12 -5.42 -1.67
C ALA A 92 8.68 -5.95 -0.35
N GLU A 93 9.63 -5.24 0.27
CA GLU A 93 10.18 -5.66 1.56
C GLU A 93 9.16 -5.54 2.68
N MET A 94 8.38 -4.46 2.74
CA MET A 94 7.37 -4.31 3.78
C MET A 94 6.30 -5.40 3.69
N LYS A 95 5.92 -5.83 2.47
CA LYS A 95 5.09 -7.02 2.23
C LYS A 95 5.75 -8.28 2.78
N ALA A 96 7.04 -8.48 2.49
CA ALA A 96 7.78 -9.65 2.94
C ALA A 96 7.92 -9.70 4.47
N THR A 97 8.13 -8.56 5.13
CA THR A 97 8.36 -8.48 6.58
C THR A 97 7.08 -8.59 7.41
N HIS A 98 5.97 -7.99 6.98
CA HIS A 98 4.74 -7.96 7.77
C HIS A 98 3.61 -8.82 7.22
N ASN A 99 3.81 -9.47 6.08
CA ASN A 99 2.83 -10.37 5.50
C ASN A 99 1.44 -9.66 5.40
N ARG A 100 0.38 -10.45 5.57
CA ARG A 100 -1.06 -10.17 5.56
C ARG A 100 -1.57 -9.00 6.44
N TYR A 101 -0.89 -8.61 7.51
CA TYR A 101 -1.40 -7.63 8.48
C TYR A 101 -0.33 -6.63 8.92
N TRP A 102 -0.63 -5.34 8.74
CA TRP A 102 0.19 -4.26 9.25
C TRP A 102 -0.46 -3.83 10.57
N GLY A 103 0.17 -4.12 11.71
CA GLY A 103 -0.44 -3.80 13.00
C GLY A 103 -1.46 -4.84 13.52
N LEU A 104 -2.11 -4.51 14.65
CA LEU A 104 -3.03 -5.24 15.59
C LEU A 104 -3.23 -6.76 15.55
N ARG A 105 -3.12 -7.43 14.39
CA ARG A 105 -3.26 -8.88 14.19
C ARG A 105 -1.98 -9.59 13.73
N ALA A 106 -0.92 -8.87 13.36
CA ALA A 106 0.35 -9.56 13.21
C ALA A 106 0.72 -10.12 14.59
N LYS A 107 1.18 -11.38 14.64
CA LYS A 107 1.57 -12.06 15.89
C LYS A 107 2.61 -11.27 16.71
N GLU A 108 3.24 -10.29 16.03
CA GLU A 108 4.49 -9.63 16.35
C GLU A 108 4.46 -8.16 15.88
N THR A 109 3.50 -7.35 16.35
CA THR A 109 3.29 -6.02 15.75
C THR A 109 4.28 -4.96 16.24
N PRO A 110 5.01 -4.28 15.34
CA PRO A 110 5.79 -3.11 15.73
C PRO A 110 4.89 -1.91 16.05
N PHE A 111 3.71 -1.81 15.45
CA PHE A 111 2.91 -0.58 15.46
C PHE A 111 1.90 -0.54 16.59
N ASN A 112 1.76 0.63 17.22
CA ASN A 112 0.60 0.91 18.07
C ASN A 112 -0.68 1.03 17.20
N PRO A 113 -1.88 1.05 17.80
CA PRO A 113 -3.14 1.11 17.06
C PRO A 113 -3.26 2.31 16.10
N ASP A 114 -2.73 3.48 16.48
CA ASP A 114 -2.79 4.68 15.64
C ASP A 114 -1.88 4.55 14.41
N ASP A 115 -0.66 4.03 14.61
CA ASP A 115 0.30 3.79 13.54
C ASP A 115 -0.21 2.71 12.58
N THR A 116 -0.88 1.69 13.13
CA THR A 116 -1.60 0.66 12.39
C THR A 116 -2.70 1.26 11.50
N LYS A 117 -3.57 2.09 12.08
CA LYS A 117 -4.68 2.76 11.35
C LYS A 117 -4.11 3.61 10.21
N LYS A 118 -3.03 4.35 10.46
CA LYS A 118 -2.38 5.20 9.46
C LYS A 118 -1.74 4.40 8.33
N MET A 119 -1.07 3.30 8.65
CA MET A 119 -0.50 2.39 7.64
C MET A 119 -1.57 1.79 6.74
N TYR A 120 -2.68 1.34 7.33
CA TYR A 120 -3.82 0.85 6.58
C TYR A 120 -4.44 1.94 5.69
N GLY A 121 -4.47 3.20 6.15
CA GLY A 121 -4.82 4.33 5.30
C GLY A 121 -3.96 4.42 4.04
N PHE A 122 -2.63 4.33 4.17
CA PHE A 122 -1.70 4.33 3.03
C PHE A 122 -1.95 3.18 2.07
N VAL A 123 -2.17 1.97 2.59
CA VAL A 123 -2.43 0.78 1.77
C VAL A 123 -3.73 0.94 0.98
N ALA A 124 -4.81 1.39 1.62
CA ALA A 124 -6.08 1.66 0.94
C ALA A 124 -5.94 2.76 -0.12
N ASP A 125 -5.13 3.78 0.15
CA ASP A 125 -4.89 4.88 -0.77
C ASP A 125 -4.07 4.43 -1.98
N TYR A 126 -3.05 3.62 -1.76
CA TYR A 126 -2.23 3.06 -2.84
C TYR A 126 -3.07 2.14 -3.75
N ILE A 127 -3.79 1.17 -3.18
CA ILE A 127 -4.68 0.30 -3.96
C ILE A 127 -5.75 1.11 -4.68
N GLY A 128 -6.30 2.13 -4.02
CA GLY A 128 -7.28 3.02 -4.62
C GLY A 128 -6.71 3.77 -5.82
N CYS A 129 -5.51 4.33 -5.70
CA CYS A 129 -4.86 5.02 -6.81
C CYS A 129 -4.59 4.08 -8.00
N VAL A 130 -4.09 2.87 -7.73
CA VAL A 130 -3.88 1.86 -8.79
C VAL A 130 -5.21 1.43 -9.42
N ALA A 131 -6.28 1.29 -8.62
CA ALA A 131 -7.62 0.99 -9.11
C ALA A 131 -8.14 2.07 -10.05
N VAL A 132 -7.89 3.35 -9.76
CA VAL A 132 -8.22 4.46 -10.65
C VAL A 132 -7.39 4.44 -11.93
N ALA A 133 -6.07 4.24 -11.82
CA ALA A 133 -5.18 4.16 -12.99
C ALA A 133 -5.64 3.07 -13.98
N ARG A 134 -6.09 1.93 -13.47
CA ARG A 134 -6.55 0.78 -14.26
C ARG A 134 -8.06 0.77 -14.55
N GLU A 135 -8.78 1.81 -14.15
CA GLU A 135 -10.25 1.88 -14.23
C GLU A 135 -10.99 0.65 -13.65
N SER A 136 -10.43 0.04 -12.62
CA SER A 136 -10.91 -1.21 -12.04
C SER A 136 -11.20 -1.06 -10.55
N PRO A 137 -12.42 -0.65 -10.17
CA PRO A 137 -12.80 -0.49 -8.76
C PRO A 137 -12.83 -1.83 -8.00
N VAL A 138 -12.88 -2.95 -8.74
CA VAL A 138 -12.78 -4.31 -8.21
C VAL A 138 -11.44 -4.54 -7.49
N LEU A 139 -10.38 -3.82 -7.84
CA LEU A 139 -9.09 -3.94 -7.14
C LEU A 139 -9.19 -3.58 -5.64
N CYS A 140 -10.13 -2.74 -5.21
CA CYS A 140 -10.38 -2.51 -3.79
C CYS A 140 -10.85 -3.76 -3.03
N ASN A 141 -11.33 -4.80 -3.71
CA ASN A 141 -11.78 -6.05 -3.09
C ASN A 141 -10.62 -6.90 -2.58
N THR A 142 -9.38 -6.62 -3.04
CA THR A 142 -8.16 -7.21 -2.47
C THR A 142 -7.93 -6.80 -1.02
N LEU A 143 -8.55 -5.70 -0.58
CA LEU A 143 -8.52 -5.26 0.81
C LEU A 143 -9.53 -6.05 1.67
N PRO A 144 -9.23 -6.30 2.95
CA PRO A 144 -10.15 -6.97 3.85
C PRO A 144 -11.44 -6.15 4.08
N PRO A 145 -12.58 -6.81 4.31
CA PRO A 145 -13.83 -6.14 4.62
C PRO A 145 -13.79 -5.47 6.01
N ALA A 146 -14.65 -4.46 6.23
CA ALA A 146 -14.69 -3.71 7.50
C ALA A 146 -15.14 -4.56 8.70
N LYS A 147 -16.03 -5.53 8.47
CA LYS A 147 -16.40 -6.55 9.45
C LYS A 147 -15.77 -7.87 9.02
N PRO A 148 -15.09 -8.61 9.91
CA PRO A 148 -14.81 -10.01 9.63
C PRO A 148 -16.15 -10.73 9.37
N PRO A 149 -16.20 -11.75 8.50
CA PRO A 149 -17.38 -12.59 8.39
C PRO A 149 -17.75 -13.09 9.79
N GLU A 150 -19.04 -13.02 10.13
CA GLU A 150 -19.57 -13.64 11.35
C GLU A 150 -19.10 -15.10 11.38
N LYS A 151 -18.60 -15.56 12.53
CA LYS A 151 -17.94 -16.87 12.66
C LYS A 151 -18.79 -17.98 12.01
N PRO A 152 -18.21 -18.91 11.24
CA PRO A 152 -18.78 -20.25 11.16
C PRO A 152 -18.72 -20.86 12.56
N GLU A 153 -19.81 -21.44 13.04
CA GLU A 153 -20.00 -22.00 14.40
C GLU A 153 -19.07 -23.18 14.79
N ALA A 154 -17.99 -23.44 14.05
CA ALA A 154 -17.18 -24.64 14.23
C ALA A 154 -15.90 -24.41 15.06
N ALA A 155 -15.86 -25.09 16.21
CA ALA A 155 -14.69 -25.57 16.95
C ALA A 155 -13.80 -24.56 17.71
N GLY A 156 -14.22 -24.26 18.95
CA GLY A 156 -13.45 -24.61 20.15
C GLY A 156 -12.09 -23.97 20.45
N ARG A 157 -11.57 -23.05 19.61
CA ARG A 157 -10.44 -22.19 20.01
C ARG A 157 -10.95 -20.80 20.36
N PRO A 158 -10.52 -20.21 21.49
CA PRO A 158 -10.63 -18.77 21.70
C PRO A 158 -9.60 -18.09 20.78
N GLU A 159 -9.83 -18.17 19.47
CA GLU A 159 -9.13 -17.38 18.50
C GLU A 159 -9.57 -15.95 18.75
N GLN A 160 -8.63 -15.15 19.26
CA GLN A 160 -8.79 -13.74 19.57
C GLN A 160 -9.47 -13.07 18.39
N GLN A 161 -10.78 -12.86 18.53
CA GLN A 161 -11.57 -12.22 17.52
C GLN A 161 -10.96 -10.84 17.32
N PRO A 162 -10.66 -10.48 16.08
CA PRO A 162 -10.05 -9.20 15.86
C PRO A 162 -11.03 -8.11 16.30
N PRO A 163 -10.54 -7.01 16.91
CA PRO A 163 -11.42 -5.90 17.18
C PRO A 163 -12.05 -5.46 15.85
N PRO A 164 -13.34 -5.07 15.86
CA PRO A 164 -13.97 -4.52 14.67
C PRO A 164 -13.07 -3.41 14.16
N MET A 165 -12.55 -3.57 12.94
CA MET A 165 -12.04 -2.40 12.23
C MET A 165 -13.20 -1.43 12.18
N GLU A 166 -12.94 -0.14 12.45
CA GLU A 166 -13.97 0.90 12.51
C GLU A 166 -14.98 0.76 11.36
N LYS A 167 -16.19 1.32 11.55
CA LYS A 167 -17.25 1.39 10.53
C LYS A 167 -16.75 1.76 9.10
N ASP A 168 -15.59 2.41 8.99
CA ASP A 168 -14.89 2.79 7.77
C ASP A 168 -13.67 1.89 7.41
N GLY A 169 -13.78 0.57 7.50
CA GLY A 169 -12.68 -0.36 7.16
C GLY A 169 -12.01 -0.14 5.79
N LEU A 170 -10.85 -0.78 5.58
CA LEU A 170 -9.97 -0.62 4.43
C LEU A 170 -10.69 -0.64 3.07
N ARG A 171 -11.45 -1.71 2.80
CA ARG A 171 -12.18 -1.88 1.54
C ARG A 171 -13.22 -0.78 1.30
N PRO A 172 -14.14 -0.45 2.23
CA PRO A 172 -15.05 0.68 2.08
C PRO A 172 -14.35 2.02 1.80
N ASN A 173 -13.22 2.30 2.48
CA ASN A 173 -12.49 3.55 2.27
C ASN A 173 -11.88 3.63 0.86
N CYS A 174 -11.25 2.55 0.41
CA CYS A 174 -10.74 2.44 -0.96
C CYS A 174 -11.86 2.64 -1.98
N ARG A 175 -12.94 1.84 -1.91
CA ARG A 175 -14.06 1.92 -2.86
C ARG A 175 -14.65 3.33 -2.91
N ARG A 176 -14.83 3.98 -1.77
CA ARG A 176 -15.37 5.35 -1.71
C ARG A 176 -14.49 6.34 -2.48
N LYS A 177 -13.16 6.32 -2.29
CA LYS A 177 -12.23 7.21 -3.00
C LYS A 177 -12.20 6.91 -4.50
N VAL A 178 -12.08 5.64 -4.86
CA VAL A 178 -12.03 5.18 -6.25
C VAL A 178 -13.31 5.54 -6.99
N ASN A 179 -14.47 5.18 -6.45
CA ASN A 179 -15.76 5.44 -7.08
C ASN A 179 -16.01 6.94 -7.25
N SER A 180 -15.60 7.76 -6.28
CA SER A 180 -15.69 9.21 -6.41
C SER A 180 -14.89 9.72 -7.60
N VAL A 181 -13.60 9.37 -7.70
CA VAL A 181 -12.72 9.86 -8.77
C VAL A 181 -13.12 9.29 -10.13
N MET A 182 -13.45 8.00 -10.20
CA MET A 182 -13.92 7.36 -11.43
C MET A 182 -15.27 7.91 -11.89
N PHE A 183 -16.18 8.26 -10.97
CA PHE A 183 -17.42 8.92 -11.35
C PHE A 183 -17.15 10.30 -11.95
N ILE A 184 -16.25 11.09 -11.35
CA ILE A 184 -15.86 12.38 -11.93
C ILE A 184 -15.23 12.17 -13.31
N ALA A 185 -14.39 11.14 -13.49
CA ALA A 185 -13.84 10.80 -14.80
C ALA A 185 -14.90 10.37 -15.82
N TYR A 186 -15.92 9.61 -15.39
CA TYR A 186 -17.07 9.25 -16.22
C TYR A 186 -17.86 10.51 -16.66
N VAL A 187 -18.17 11.39 -15.70
CA VAL A 187 -18.89 12.64 -15.97
C VAL A 187 -18.07 13.60 -16.86
N ALA A 188 -16.75 13.57 -16.73
CA ALA A 188 -15.85 14.33 -17.59
C ALA A 188 -15.66 13.70 -18.98
N GLY A 189 -16.26 12.55 -19.28
CA GLY A 189 -16.11 11.83 -20.54
C GLY A 189 -14.74 11.15 -20.71
N LYS A 190 -13.96 11.01 -19.63
CA LYS A 190 -12.61 10.39 -19.61
C LYS A 190 -12.60 8.93 -19.19
N SER A 191 -13.75 8.39 -18.79
CA SER A 191 -13.95 6.95 -18.55
C SER A 191 -15.29 6.54 -19.13
N LYS A 192 -15.36 5.32 -19.69
CA LYS A 192 -16.60 4.71 -20.18
C LYS A 192 -17.25 3.78 -19.15
N ASN A 193 -16.62 3.60 -17.99
CA ASN A 193 -17.07 2.68 -16.98
C ASN A 193 -18.32 3.21 -16.25
N SER A 194 -19.49 2.72 -16.64
CA SER A 194 -20.78 3.09 -16.02
C SER A 194 -20.94 2.54 -14.60
N ASP A 195 -20.15 1.55 -14.18
CA ASP A 195 -20.18 1.01 -12.81
C ASP A 195 -19.81 2.09 -11.78
N ALA A 196 -18.91 3.00 -12.14
CA ALA A 196 -18.55 4.12 -11.29
C ALA A 196 -19.75 5.04 -11.02
N CYS A 197 -20.62 5.25 -12.01
CA CYS A 197 -21.86 5.99 -11.86
C CYS A 197 -22.86 5.28 -10.94
N ARG A 198 -23.08 3.98 -11.17
CA ARG A 198 -23.96 3.16 -10.33
C ARG A 198 -23.49 3.12 -8.88
N ALA A 199 -22.18 3.02 -8.66
CA ALA A 199 -21.59 2.96 -7.34
C ALA A 199 -21.74 4.25 -6.53
N VAL A 200 -21.86 5.42 -7.17
CA VAL A 200 -22.16 6.68 -6.47
C VAL A 200 -23.57 6.69 -5.92
N LEU A 201 -24.54 6.17 -6.69
CA LEU A 201 -25.93 6.05 -6.25
C LEU A 201 -26.07 5.08 -5.07
N ALA A 202 -25.32 3.98 -5.03
CA ALA A 202 -25.35 3.03 -3.91
C ALA A 202 -25.02 3.67 -2.53
N GLY A 203 -24.35 4.82 -2.51
CA GLY A 203 -24.06 5.57 -1.28
C GLY A 203 -25.15 6.56 -0.86
N TRP A 204 -26.23 6.69 -1.64
CA TRP A 204 -27.30 7.65 -1.38
C TRP A 204 -28.36 7.08 -0.46
N LYS A 205 -29.14 7.98 0.15
CA LYS A 205 -30.21 7.56 1.04
C LYS A 205 -31.38 6.96 0.25
N PRO A 206 -32.09 5.97 0.80
CA PRO A 206 -33.24 5.37 0.13
C PRO A 206 -34.29 6.39 -0.34
N GLU A 207 -34.52 7.48 0.39
CA GLU A 207 -35.52 8.49 0.02
C GLU A 207 -35.11 9.31 -1.22
N ILE A 208 -33.81 9.40 -1.52
CA ILE A 208 -33.31 10.03 -2.75
C ILE A 208 -33.34 9.02 -3.88
N LEU A 209 -32.92 7.78 -3.61
CA LEU A 209 -32.93 6.69 -4.59
C LEU A 209 -34.33 6.40 -5.12
N ALA A 210 -35.37 6.51 -4.28
CA ALA A 210 -36.77 6.37 -4.69
C ALA A 210 -37.22 7.40 -5.74
N LYS A 211 -36.45 8.47 -5.96
CA LYS A 211 -36.78 9.54 -6.91
C LYS A 211 -35.84 9.59 -8.11
N VAL A 212 -34.79 8.79 -8.11
CA VAL A 212 -33.68 8.88 -9.06
C VAL A 212 -33.59 7.56 -9.80
N SER A 213 -33.88 7.62 -11.10
CA SER A 213 -33.65 6.50 -12.01
C SER A 213 -32.15 6.39 -12.26
N GLU A 214 -31.58 5.22 -11.95
CA GLU A 214 -30.17 4.92 -12.20
C GLU A 214 -29.80 5.15 -13.67
N THR A 215 -30.61 4.64 -14.59
CA THR A 215 -30.37 4.75 -16.04
C THR A 215 -30.37 6.21 -16.50
N GLU A 216 -31.34 7.01 -16.08
CA GLU A 216 -31.43 8.42 -16.47
C GLU A 216 -30.34 9.26 -15.83
N PHE A 217 -30.00 8.99 -14.57
CA PHE A 217 -28.92 9.66 -13.86
C PHE A 217 -27.58 9.41 -14.56
N CYS A 218 -27.29 8.16 -14.92
CA CYS A 218 -26.04 7.83 -15.62
C CYS A 218 -26.02 8.36 -17.06
N ALA A 219 -27.16 8.38 -17.76
CA ALA A 219 -27.26 9.04 -19.06
C ALA A 219 -27.03 10.56 -18.97
N ALA A 220 -27.48 11.21 -17.90
CA ALA A 220 -27.19 12.62 -17.62
C ALA A 220 -25.71 12.81 -17.24
N ALA A 221 -25.16 11.93 -16.41
CA ALA A 221 -23.74 11.93 -16.03
C ALA A 221 -22.82 11.86 -17.25
N ALA A 222 -23.11 11.00 -18.22
CA ALA A 222 -22.34 10.92 -19.47
C ALA A 222 -22.31 12.22 -20.28
N LYS A 223 -23.26 13.14 -20.05
CA LYS A 223 -23.32 14.46 -20.72
C LYS A 223 -22.61 15.57 -19.93
N GLY A 224 -22.11 15.31 -18.74
CA GLY A 224 -21.40 16.28 -17.91
C GLY A 224 -22.14 16.72 -16.64
N MET A 225 -21.45 17.50 -15.81
CA MET A 225 -21.94 17.94 -14.49
C MET A 225 -23.22 18.77 -14.58
N ASP A 226 -23.33 19.65 -15.59
CA ASP A 226 -24.52 20.49 -15.78
C ASP A 226 -25.78 19.65 -16.04
N ALA A 227 -25.66 18.61 -16.87
CA ALA A 227 -26.75 17.69 -17.14
C ALA A 227 -27.15 16.87 -15.90
N VAL A 228 -26.18 16.46 -15.07
CA VAL A 228 -26.45 15.83 -13.76
C VAL A 228 -27.23 16.77 -12.85
N ASN A 229 -26.79 18.03 -12.76
CA ASN A 229 -27.45 19.04 -11.92
C ASN A 229 -28.89 19.27 -12.39
N ASP A 230 -29.12 19.44 -13.70
CA ASP A 230 -30.45 19.60 -14.28
C ASP A 230 -31.36 18.40 -14.02
N TYR A 231 -30.82 17.18 -14.17
CA TYR A 231 -31.53 15.95 -13.86
C TYR A 231 -31.93 15.92 -12.38
N MET A 232 -30.98 16.17 -11.48
CA MET A 232 -31.20 16.15 -10.04
C MET A 232 -32.19 17.21 -9.57
N GLN A 233 -32.20 18.38 -10.21
CA GLN A 233 -33.20 19.42 -9.92
C GLN A 233 -34.62 18.99 -10.29
N LYS A 234 -34.79 18.24 -11.39
CA LYS A 234 -36.08 17.69 -11.83
C LYS A 234 -36.52 16.53 -10.95
N ALA A 235 -35.64 15.56 -10.71
CA ALA A 235 -35.91 14.33 -9.98
C ALA A 235 -36.24 14.56 -8.50
N VAL A 236 -35.47 15.40 -7.80
CA VAL A 236 -35.64 15.60 -6.35
C VAL A 236 -36.65 16.72 -6.01
N GLY A 237 -36.90 17.62 -6.97
CA GLY A 237 -37.90 18.68 -6.90
C GLY A 237 -37.47 19.91 -6.08
N LYS A 238 -38.07 21.08 -6.37
CA LYS A 238 -37.87 22.35 -5.62
C LYS A 238 -38.68 22.43 -4.30
N LYS A 239 -39.52 21.43 -4.00
CA LYS A 239 -40.58 21.53 -2.99
C LYS A 239 -40.17 20.94 -1.63
N LYS A 240 -39.44 21.72 -0.82
CA LYS A 240 -39.55 21.85 0.66
C LYS A 240 -38.33 22.63 1.19
N LYS A 241 -38.51 23.90 1.60
CA LYS A 241 -37.46 24.80 2.14
C LYS A 241 -36.55 24.19 3.24
N LYS A 242 -36.99 23.16 3.97
CA LYS A 242 -36.17 22.42 4.96
C LYS A 242 -35.31 21.29 4.37
N ILE A 243 -35.69 20.71 3.23
CA ILE A 243 -34.89 19.71 2.50
C ILE A 243 -33.85 20.45 1.65
N VAL A 244 -34.15 21.67 1.18
CA VAL A 244 -33.26 22.52 0.38
C VAL A 244 -31.86 22.67 0.98
N LYS A 245 -31.66 22.92 2.29
CA LYS A 245 -30.29 23.01 2.87
C LYS A 245 -29.50 21.69 2.87
N LYS A 246 -30.18 20.53 2.86
CA LYS A 246 -29.54 19.20 2.74
C LYS A 246 -29.35 18.80 1.27
N ASP A 247 -30.28 19.19 0.40
CA ASP A 247 -30.19 19.06 -1.06
C ASP A 247 -29.15 20.01 -1.66
N GLU A 248 -28.87 21.13 -1.03
CA GLU A 248 -27.85 22.09 -1.44
C GLU A 248 -26.45 21.48 -1.34
N ARG A 249 -26.18 20.63 -0.33
CA ARG A 249 -24.97 19.81 -0.29
C ARG A 249 -24.93 18.75 -1.41
N ALA A 250 -26.08 18.19 -1.80
CA ALA A 250 -26.15 17.25 -2.91
C ALA A 250 -25.96 17.96 -4.26
N ARG A 251 -26.47 19.20 -4.40
CA ARG A 251 -26.29 20.05 -5.60
C ARG A 251 -24.86 20.58 -5.71
N GLN A 252 -24.28 21.04 -4.62
CA GLN A 252 -22.88 21.47 -4.55
C GLN A 252 -21.91 20.34 -4.96
N ARG A 253 -22.28 19.06 -4.79
CA ARG A 253 -21.45 17.94 -5.25
C ARG A 253 -21.34 17.79 -6.76
N PHE A 254 -22.25 18.38 -7.53
CA PHE A 254 -22.30 18.26 -9.00
C PHE A 254 -22.18 19.62 -9.69
N SER A 255 -21.60 20.61 -9.02
CA SER A 255 -21.31 21.89 -9.65
C SER A 255 -20.19 21.74 -10.69
N SER A 256 -20.33 22.42 -11.82
CA SER A 256 -19.27 22.64 -12.81
C SER A 256 -18.48 23.93 -12.56
N SER A 257 -18.99 24.84 -11.71
CA SER A 257 -18.44 26.17 -11.44
C SER A 257 -18.04 26.35 -9.98
N GLU A 258 -16.89 27.00 -9.76
CA GLU A 258 -16.42 27.36 -8.41
C GLU A 258 -17.36 28.38 -7.74
N SER A 259 -18.00 29.27 -8.50
CA SER A 259 -18.90 30.28 -7.97
C SER A 259 -20.14 29.68 -7.27
N ALA A 260 -20.63 28.55 -7.77
CA ALA A 260 -21.76 27.83 -7.20
C ALA A 260 -21.39 27.04 -5.92
N CYS A 261 -20.12 27.03 -5.53
CA CYS A 261 -19.68 26.37 -4.31
C CYS A 261 -19.75 27.24 -3.05
N GLU A 262 -19.93 28.57 -3.17
CA GLU A 262 -20.09 29.49 -2.03
C GLU A 262 -19.02 29.30 -0.91
N GLY A 263 -17.78 29.00 -1.29
CA GLY A 263 -16.68 28.76 -0.34
C GLY A 263 -16.67 27.39 0.34
N ASN A 264 -17.59 26.47 -0.01
CA ASN A 264 -17.56 25.10 0.47
C ASN A 264 -16.34 24.36 -0.11
N ALA A 265 -15.37 24.02 0.75
CA ALA A 265 -14.16 23.34 0.34
C ALA A 265 -14.41 22.02 -0.40
N GLU A 266 -15.36 21.18 0.07
CA GLU A 266 -15.67 19.89 -0.57
C GLU A 266 -16.20 20.08 -1.99
N CYS A 267 -17.06 21.09 -2.19
CA CYS A 267 -17.55 21.48 -3.50
C CYS A 267 -16.42 22.00 -4.40
N LEU A 268 -15.63 22.96 -3.90
CA LEU A 268 -14.52 23.55 -4.67
C LEU A 268 -13.52 22.47 -5.09
N ASN A 269 -13.22 21.53 -4.20
CA ASN A 269 -12.36 20.40 -4.51
C ASN A 269 -12.95 19.50 -5.60
N GLY A 270 -14.27 19.23 -5.55
CA GLY A 270 -14.99 18.49 -6.57
C GLY A 270 -14.96 19.18 -7.94
N VAL A 271 -15.19 20.49 -7.98
CA VAL A 271 -15.12 21.31 -9.21
C VAL A 271 -13.71 21.30 -9.79
N ARG A 272 -12.68 21.50 -8.96
CA ARG A 272 -11.27 21.47 -9.39
C ARG A 272 -10.88 20.11 -9.92
N LEU A 273 -11.30 19.04 -9.26
CA LEU A 273 -11.07 17.66 -9.69
C LEU A 273 -11.74 17.40 -11.05
N TYR A 274 -13.01 17.81 -11.20
CA TYR A 274 -13.74 17.71 -12.47
C TYR A 274 -13.03 18.47 -13.58
N ASN A 275 -12.62 19.72 -13.34
CA ASN A 275 -11.95 20.55 -14.33
C ASN A 275 -10.56 20.01 -14.71
N ALA A 276 -9.78 19.52 -13.75
CA ALA A 276 -8.50 18.87 -14.00
C ALA A 276 -8.67 17.63 -14.87
N ILE A 277 -9.59 16.72 -14.51
CA ILE A 277 -9.84 15.50 -15.28
C ILE A 277 -10.41 15.83 -16.67
N LYS A 278 -11.38 16.74 -16.77
CA LYS A 278 -11.98 17.16 -18.05
C LYS A 278 -10.93 17.75 -19.00
N SER A 279 -10.06 18.62 -18.50
CA SER A 279 -8.97 19.20 -19.29
C SER A 279 -7.84 18.20 -19.58
N GLY A 280 -7.70 17.15 -18.78
CA GLY A 280 -6.59 16.20 -18.88
C GLY A 280 -5.27 16.80 -18.37
N ASP A 281 -5.33 17.84 -17.55
CA ASP A 281 -4.17 18.52 -17.00
C ASP A 281 -3.93 18.09 -15.54
N SER A 282 -2.95 17.22 -15.34
CA SER A 282 -2.58 16.72 -14.02
C SER A 282 -2.03 17.79 -13.09
N SER A 283 -1.46 18.88 -13.61
CA SER A 283 -0.92 19.97 -12.79
C SER A 283 -2.02 20.74 -12.03
N ARG A 284 -3.27 20.59 -12.46
CA ARG A 284 -4.47 21.20 -11.86
C ARG A 284 -5.19 20.26 -10.89
N CYS A 285 -4.68 19.06 -10.69
CA CYS A 285 -5.26 18.11 -9.75
C CYS A 285 -5.24 18.68 -8.33
N PRO A 286 -6.41 18.80 -7.66
CA PRO A 286 -6.43 19.32 -6.31
C PRO A 286 -6.11 18.20 -5.31
N PRO A 287 -5.59 18.56 -4.13
CA PRO A 287 -5.44 17.60 -3.06
C PRO A 287 -6.82 17.15 -2.57
N LEU A 288 -7.14 15.86 -2.62
CA LEU A 288 -8.30 15.28 -1.92
C LEU A 288 -8.31 15.79 -0.48
N LEU A 289 -9.39 16.51 -0.15
CA LEU A 289 -9.54 17.05 1.18
C LEU A 289 -9.51 15.91 2.21
N PRO A 290 -8.70 16.04 3.26
CA PRO A 290 -8.85 15.15 4.39
C PRO A 290 -10.25 15.35 4.94
N ARG A 291 -11.01 14.25 5.04
CA ARG A 291 -12.31 14.30 5.69
C ARG A 291 -12.06 14.82 7.11
N LYS A 292 -12.77 15.88 7.51
CA LYS A 292 -12.94 16.19 8.92
C LYS A 292 -13.69 14.99 9.50
N GLU A 293 -12.97 14.02 10.07
CA GLU A 293 -13.60 13.03 10.94
C GLU A 293 -14.38 13.83 12.00
N GLN A 294 -15.64 13.46 12.22
CA GLN A 294 -16.60 14.22 13.03
C GLN A 294 -15.99 14.65 14.37
N GLY A 295 -15.55 15.92 14.47
CA GLY A 295 -15.02 16.53 15.70
C GLY A 295 -13.51 16.47 15.93
N GLY A 296 -12.71 15.84 15.07
CA GLY A 296 -11.26 15.69 15.25
C GLY A 296 -10.44 16.49 14.25
N LYS A 297 -9.34 17.10 14.70
CA LYS A 297 -8.26 17.59 13.82
C LYS A 297 -7.98 16.51 12.76
N SER A 298 -7.94 16.87 11.47
CA SER A 298 -7.48 15.93 10.44
C SER A 298 -6.19 15.29 10.93
N PRO A 299 -6.09 13.95 10.95
CA PRO A 299 -4.88 13.29 11.43
C PRO A 299 -3.69 13.90 10.70
N ALA A 300 -2.72 14.40 11.46
CA ALA A 300 -1.49 14.95 10.92
C ALA A 300 -0.82 13.86 10.08
N GLY A 301 -0.96 13.96 8.75
CA GLY A 301 -0.67 12.87 7.83
C GLY A 301 -1.76 12.60 6.79
N ALA A 302 -2.75 13.47 6.61
CA ALA A 302 -3.46 13.58 5.34
C ALA A 302 -2.43 13.61 4.21
N THR A 303 -2.36 12.51 3.49
CA THR A 303 -1.30 12.21 2.55
C THR A 303 -1.35 13.19 1.38
N LYS A 304 -0.21 13.81 1.06
CA LYS A 304 -0.03 14.58 -0.19
C LYS A 304 -0.28 13.73 -1.45
N GLY A 305 -0.43 12.41 -1.33
CA GLY A 305 -0.75 11.49 -2.43
C GLY A 305 -2.20 11.55 -2.91
N ALA A 306 -2.86 12.70 -2.74
CA ALA A 306 -4.23 12.89 -3.17
C ALA A 306 -4.32 13.38 -4.62
N ASP A 307 -3.34 14.17 -5.04
CA ASP A 307 -3.11 14.53 -6.44
C ASP A 307 -2.91 13.25 -7.29
N SER A 308 -2.32 12.21 -6.68
CA SER A 308 -2.07 10.91 -7.30
C SER A 308 -3.32 10.23 -7.86
N PHE A 309 -4.50 10.37 -7.23
CA PHE A 309 -5.72 9.75 -7.75
C PHE A 309 -6.24 10.47 -9.00
N CYS A 310 -6.24 11.79 -8.96
CA CYS A 310 -6.63 12.62 -10.10
C CYS A 310 -5.66 12.42 -11.26
N GLU A 311 -4.36 12.47 -10.97
CA GLU A 311 -3.32 12.23 -11.94
C GLU A 311 -3.43 10.82 -12.53
N ALA A 312 -3.60 9.79 -11.70
CA ALA A 312 -3.85 8.42 -12.17
C ALA A 312 -5.09 8.32 -13.07
N ALA A 313 -6.16 9.08 -12.79
CA ALA A 313 -7.35 9.09 -13.64
C ALA A 313 -7.10 9.71 -15.01
N ILE A 314 -6.19 10.69 -15.08
CA ILE A 314 -5.81 11.43 -16.29
C ILE A 314 -4.78 10.64 -17.11
N THR A 315 -3.68 10.23 -16.47
CA THR A 315 -2.53 9.59 -17.11
C THR A 315 -2.75 8.10 -17.36
N LYS A 316 -3.73 7.49 -16.68
CA LYS A 316 -3.96 6.03 -16.65
C LYS A 316 -2.71 5.25 -16.23
N SER A 317 -1.83 5.88 -15.45
CA SER A 317 -0.54 5.31 -15.05
C SER A 317 -0.50 5.07 -13.55
N ALA A 318 -0.05 3.87 -13.17
CA ALA A 318 0.21 3.56 -11.77
C ALA A 318 1.45 4.30 -11.21
N GLN A 319 2.30 4.89 -12.06
CA GLN A 319 3.44 5.71 -11.63
C GLN A 319 2.99 6.94 -10.84
N SER A 320 1.82 7.49 -11.17
CA SER A 320 1.21 8.60 -10.43
C SER A 320 0.91 8.25 -8.96
N CYS A 321 0.90 6.96 -8.60
CA CYS A 321 0.72 6.46 -7.25
C CYS A 321 2.03 6.33 -6.42
N GLU A 322 3.20 6.54 -7.03
CA GLU A 322 4.50 6.48 -6.36
C GLU A 322 4.62 7.43 -5.15
N PRO A 323 4.08 8.67 -5.15
CA PRO A 323 4.09 9.54 -3.97
C PRO A 323 3.42 8.91 -2.75
N ILE A 324 2.37 8.10 -2.93
CA ILE A 324 1.71 7.37 -1.83
C ILE A 324 2.66 6.34 -1.23
N ILE A 325 3.38 5.57 -2.07
CA ILE A 325 4.37 4.59 -1.61
C ILE A 325 5.52 5.28 -0.88
N LYS A 326 6.01 6.42 -1.39
CA LYS A 326 7.08 7.20 -0.75
C LYS A 326 6.70 7.63 0.66
N GLU A 327 5.50 8.20 0.83
CA GLU A 327 5.02 8.64 2.14
C GLU A 327 4.72 7.46 3.07
N MET A 328 4.15 6.38 2.54
CA MET A 328 3.94 5.13 3.28
C MET A 328 5.26 4.58 3.82
N SER A 329 6.29 4.56 2.98
CA SER A 329 7.63 4.09 3.31
C SER A 329 8.31 4.97 4.37
N LYS A 330 8.27 6.30 4.23
CA LYS A 330 8.78 7.22 5.27
C LYS A 330 8.08 6.99 6.61
N PHE A 331 6.75 6.87 6.58
CA PHE A 331 5.96 6.63 7.78
C PHE A 331 6.30 5.28 8.42
N TYR A 332 6.39 4.22 7.60
CA TYR A 332 6.81 2.89 8.01
C TYR A 332 8.15 2.92 8.75
N CYS A 333 9.18 3.50 8.12
CA CYS A 333 10.52 3.59 8.69
C CYS A 333 10.55 4.36 10.02
N ALA A 334 9.86 5.50 10.08
CA ALA A 334 9.77 6.28 11.31
C ALA A 334 9.07 5.51 12.44
N ALA A 335 7.99 4.79 12.12
CA ALA A 335 7.27 3.99 13.08
C ALA A 335 8.10 2.78 13.54
N MET A 336 8.82 2.11 12.63
CA MET A 336 9.74 1.01 12.95
C MET A 336 10.88 1.45 13.89
N GLU A 337 11.49 2.60 13.63
CA GLU A 337 12.52 3.16 14.51
C GLU A 337 11.98 3.50 15.91
N LYS A 338 10.76 4.05 15.99
CA LYS A 338 10.09 4.30 17.26
C LYS A 338 9.84 2.99 18.03
N THR A 339 9.41 1.94 17.34
CA THR A 339 9.23 0.62 17.93
C THR A 339 10.54 0.05 18.41
N LYS A 340 11.57 0.06 17.57
CA LYS A 340 12.91 -0.44 17.88
C LYS A 340 13.45 0.19 19.16
N LYS A 341 13.30 1.51 19.32
CA LYS A 341 13.68 2.23 20.54
C LYS A 341 12.85 1.78 21.75
N LYS A 342 11.55 1.60 21.58
CA LYS A 342 10.63 1.17 22.66
C LYS A 342 10.88 -0.27 23.11
N THR A 343 11.23 -1.17 22.20
CA THR A 343 11.46 -2.59 22.48
C THR A 343 12.92 -2.95 22.69
N GLY A 344 13.84 -1.97 22.70
CA GLY A 344 15.27 -2.24 22.89
C GLY A 344 15.91 -3.02 21.73
N GLY A 345 15.37 -2.93 20.52
CA GLY A 345 15.83 -3.63 19.33
C GLY A 345 15.08 -4.92 19.01
N PHE A 346 14.23 -5.40 19.92
CA PHE A 346 13.44 -6.62 19.72
C PHE A 346 12.12 -6.29 19.04
N ILE A 347 12.16 -6.06 17.73
CA ILE A 347 10.95 -5.83 16.94
C ILE A 347 10.24 -7.16 16.74
N GLY A 348 8.94 -7.18 17.01
CA GLY A 348 8.10 -8.35 16.80
C GLY A 348 8.00 -9.30 17.99
N MET A 349 8.90 -9.23 18.96
CA MET A 349 8.82 -10.10 20.14
C MET A 349 7.73 -9.64 21.12
N SER A 350 7.00 -10.59 21.68
CA SER A 350 6.12 -10.35 22.83
C SER A 350 6.93 -9.91 24.04
N LYS A 351 6.30 -9.26 25.02
CA LYS A 351 6.99 -8.83 26.24
C LYS A 351 7.71 -10.01 26.94
N ALA A 352 7.09 -11.18 26.98
CA ALA A 352 7.69 -12.39 27.56
C ALA A 352 8.92 -12.86 26.77
N GLU A 353 8.88 -12.79 25.43
CA GLU A 353 10.03 -13.13 24.57
C GLU A 353 11.15 -12.09 24.71
N ILE A 354 10.82 -10.80 24.83
CA ILE A 354 11.79 -9.73 25.09
C ILE A 354 12.48 -9.98 26.45
N ASP A 355 11.70 -10.23 27.51
CA ASP A 355 12.23 -10.47 28.84
C ASP A 355 13.14 -11.72 28.86
N ASN A 356 12.76 -12.78 28.14
CA ASN A 356 13.58 -13.99 27.98
C ASN A 356 14.86 -13.71 27.18
N ALA A 357 14.78 -12.99 26.07
CA ALA A 357 15.95 -12.63 25.25
C ALA A 357 16.93 -11.73 26.04
N ILE A 358 16.42 -10.79 26.84
CA ILE A 358 17.23 -9.97 27.74
C ILE A 358 17.89 -10.85 28.81
N ALA A 359 17.17 -11.81 29.39
CA ALA A 359 17.71 -12.74 30.38
C ALA A 359 18.82 -13.62 29.78
N GLN A 360 18.60 -14.19 28.59
CA GLN A 360 19.60 -14.99 27.88
C GLN A 360 20.85 -14.16 27.55
N LYS A 361 20.69 -12.92 27.08
CA LYS A 361 21.81 -12.03 26.78
C LYS A 361 22.61 -11.67 28.05
N LYS A 362 21.94 -11.45 29.18
CA LYS A 362 22.61 -11.25 30.48
C LYS A 362 23.40 -12.48 30.91
N LEU A 363 22.85 -13.69 30.72
CA LEU A 363 23.55 -14.93 31.02
C LEU A 363 24.78 -15.12 30.13
N GLN A 364 24.67 -14.84 28.83
CA GLN A 364 25.80 -14.90 27.89
C GLN A 364 26.92 -13.93 28.27
N ILE A 365 26.59 -12.67 28.58
CA ILE A 365 27.58 -11.67 29.01
C ILE A 365 28.27 -12.11 30.31
N ALA A 366 27.51 -12.67 31.26
CA ALA A 366 28.07 -13.19 32.51
C ALA A 366 29.00 -14.39 32.28
N GLU A 367 28.66 -15.29 31.34
CA GLU A 367 29.51 -16.42 30.99
C GLU A 367 30.77 -15.99 30.23
N GLU A 368 30.66 -15.03 29.30
CA GLU A 368 31.81 -14.44 28.61
C GLU A 368 32.78 -13.75 29.58
N ASP A 369 32.26 -12.98 30.55
CA ASP A 369 33.10 -12.35 31.58
C ASP A 369 33.78 -13.39 32.48
N ARG A 370 33.10 -14.50 32.80
CA ARG A 370 33.71 -15.62 33.54
C ARG A 370 34.83 -16.27 32.75
N ARG A 371 34.60 -16.58 31.47
CA ARG A 371 35.62 -17.16 30.58
C ARG A 371 36.82 -16.24 30.41
N ARG A 372 36.58 -14.93 30.30
CA ARG A 372 37.66 -13.93 30.22
C ARG A 372 38.52 -13.94 31.49
N LYS A 373 37.89 -13.92 32.67
CA LYS A 373 38.61 -13.99 33.96
C LYS A 373 39.39 -15.29 34.12
N GLU A 374 38.85 -16.43 33.68
CA GLU A 374 39.57 -17.71 33.68
C GLU A 374 40.77 -17.70 32.72
N SER A 375 40.61 -17.17 31.51
CA SER A 375 41.71 -17.00 30.55
C SER A 375 42.81 -16.08 31.08
N ASP A 376 42.45 -14.98 31.75
CA ASP A 376 43.41 -14.05 32.35
C ASP A 376 44.19 -14.72 33.49
N LYS A 377 43.53 -15.53 34.33
CA LYS A 377 44.19 -16.34 35.37
C LYS A 377 45.18 -17.33 34.78
N ILE A 378 44.75 -18.11 33.78
CA ILE A 378 45.63 -19.07 33.09
C ILE A 378 46.82 -18.35 32.46
N GLY A 379 46.61 -17.19 31.84
CA GLY A 379 47.68 -16.37 31.26
C GLY A 379 48.70 -15.90 32.30
N ILE A 380 48.25 -15.53 33.51
CA ILE A 380 49.13 -15.19 34.63
C ILE A 380 49.94 -16.41 35.10
N GLU A 381 49.28 -17.55 35.28
CA GLU A 381 49.95 -18.80 35.72
C GLU A 381 50.99 -19.28 34.70
N VAL A 382 50.65 -19.28 33.41
CA VAL A 382 51.58 -19.62 32.33
C VAL A 382 52.78 -18.67 32.33
N ASN A 383 52.56 -17.35 32.43
CA ASN A 383 53.66 -16.38 32.50
C ASN A 383 54.55 -16.58 33.73
N GLN A 384 53.97 -16.90 34.89
CA GLN A 384 54.74 -17.21 36.09
C GLN A 384 55.57 -18.49 35.90
N ASN A 385 55.00 -19.54 35.31
CA ASN A 385 55.70 -20.79 35.04
C ASN A 385 56.82 -20.61 34.01
N VAL A 386 56.58 -19.87 32.93
CA VAL A 386 57.62 -19.52 31.94
C VAL A 386 58.76 -18.75 32.59
N ARG A 387 58.47 -17.76 33.45
CA ARG A 387 59.52 -17.04 34.20
C ARG A 387 60.31 -17.95 35.16
N LYS A 388 59.67 -18.94 35.78
CA LYS A 388 60.36 -19.92 36.64
C LYS A 388 61.28 -20.84 35.82
N ILE A 389 60.88 -21.23 34.62
CA ILE A 389 61.70 -22.05 33.71
C ILE A 389 62.88 -21.23 33.16
N LEU A 390 62.63 -20.00 32.69
CA LEU A 390 63.67 -19.13 32.12
C LEU A 390 64.67 -18.57 33.14
N LYS A 391 64.35 -18.59 34.45
CA LYS A 391 65.29 -18.24 35.53
C LYS A 391 66.05 -19.43 36.10
N LYS A 392 65.83 -20.64 35.56
CA LYS A 392 66.70 -21.79 35.78
C LYS A 392 67.70 -21.86 34.63
N GLU A 393 68.70 -20.98 34.68
CA GLU A 393 70.03 -21.18 34.10
C GLU A 393 71.06 -20.75 35.13
#